data_AF-A0A433XD95-F1
#
_entry.id   AF-A0A433XD95-F1
#
_cell.length_a   1.000
_cell.length_b   1.000
_cell.length_c   1.000
_cell.angle_alpha   90.00
_cell.angle_beta   90.00
_cell.angle_gamma   90.00
#
_symmetry.space_group_name_H-M   'P 1'
#
loop_
_entity.id
_entity.type
_entity.pdbx_description
1 polymer ?
#
loop_
_entity_poly.entity_id
_entity_poly.type
_entity_poly.pdbx_seq_one_letter_code
_entity_poly.pdbx_strand_id
1 'polypeptide(L)'
;MKGTYLKATIIQGSVVALIVEIILFAINYPLVVSMLNIKKTEDYSFQDSYFVVYRGILENTPKLAALFWIVVVFAAIVITYAVLKWLWFKLI
;
A
#
# COMPACT_ATOMS: atom_id res chain seq x y z
N MET A 1 10.44 -24.48 7.05
CA MET A 1 11.47 -23.45 7.26
C MET A 1 11.51 -23.12 8.75
N LYS A 2 12.66 -23.27 9.43
CA LYS A 2 12.79 -22.99 10.88
C LYS A 2 12.22 -21.59 11.17
N GLY A 3 11.36 -21.46 12.19
CA GLY A 3 10.54 -20.25 12.43
C GLY A 3 11.31 -18.93 12.48
N THR A 4 12.60 -18.96 12.81
CA THR A 4 13.50 -17.79 12.78
C THR A 4 13.68 -17.20 11.37
N TYR A 5 13.76 -18.03 10.33
CA TYR A 5 13.91 -17.58 8.94
C TYR A 5 12.64 -16.94 8.39
N LEU A 6 11.47 -17.43 8.84
CA LEU A 6 10.19 -16.85 8.47
C LEU A 6 10.05 -15.45 9.08
N LYS A 7 10.34 -15.30 10.38
CA LYS A 7 10.33 -14.00 11.07
C LYS A 7 11.27 -12.99 10.40
N ALA A 8 12.51 -13.39 10.11
CA ALA A 8 13.47 -12.52 9.44
C ALA A 8 13.01 -12.10 8.03
N THR A 9 12.37 -13.01 7.29
CA THR A 9 11.85 -12.71 5.94
C THR A 9 10.67 -11.75 5.99
N ILE A 10 9.77 -11.89 6.95
CA ILE A 10 8.67 -10.94 7.16
C ILE A 10 9.22 -9.57 7.52
N ILE A 11 10.19 -9.48 8.45
CA ILE A 11 10.81 -8.20 8.84
C ILE A 11 11.47 -7.53 7.64
N GLN A 12 12.26 -8.26 6.85
CA GLN A 12 12.89 -7.73 5.64
C GLN A 12 11.85 -7.26 4.62
N GLY A 13 10.80 -8.05 4.41
CA GLY A 13 9.67 -7.67 3.54
C GLY A 13 8.98 -6.40 4.02
N SER A 14 8.74 -6.27 5.33
CA SER A 14 8.13 -5.08 5.93
C SER A 14 9.00 -3.84 5.77
N VAL A 15 10.33 -3.95 5.93
CA VAL A 15 11.26 -2.83 5.70
C VAL A 15 11.24 -2.40 4.23
N VAL A 16 11.25 -3.36 3.29
CA VAL A 16 11.12 -3.08 1.85
C VAL A 16 9.78 -2.40 1.55
N ALA A 17 8.68 -2.91 2.12
CA ALA A 17 7.36 -2.33 1.96
C ALA A 17 7.30 -0.88 2.46
N LEU A 18 7.84 -0.60 3.65
CA LEU A 18 7.92 0.78 4.17
C LEU A 18 8.69 1.72 3.23
N ILE A 19 9.84 1.28 2.70
CA ILE A 19 10.65 2.10 1.79
C ILE A 19 9.86 2.38 0.49
N VAL A 20 9.26 1.36 -0.10
CA VAL A 20 8.47 1.50 -1.32
C VAL A 20 7.24 2.39 -1.09
N GLU A 21 6.56 2.26 0.05
CA GLU A 21 5.45 3.13 0.41
C GLU A 21 5.86 4.59 0.57
N ILE A 22 6.99 4.87 1.22
CA ILE A 22 7.51 6.25 1.33
C ILE A 22 7.78 6.83 -0.05
N ILE A 23 8.36 6.05 -0.97
CA ILE A 23 8.60 6.47 -2.36
C ILE A 23 7.27 6.72 -3.08
N LEU A 24 6.30 5.79 -2.98
CA LEU A 24 4.98 5.93 -3.58
C LEU A 24 4.24 7.16 -3.03
N PHE A 25 4.35 7.41 -1.73
CA PHE A 25 3.77 8.57 -1.07
C PHE A 25 4.43 9.86 -1.54
N ALA A 26 5.76 9.89 -1.68
CA ALA A 26 6.49 11.05 -2.18
C ALA A 26 6.12 11.38 -3.63
N ILE A 27 6.02 10.36 -4.50
CA ILE A 27 5.61 10.51 -5.90
C ILE A 27 4.16 11.01 -5.99
N ASN A 28 3.27 10.48 -5.14
CA ASN A 28 1.84 10.80 -5.13
C ASN A 28 1.46 11.83 -4.06
N TYR A 29 2.42 12.62 -3.57
CA TYR A 29 2.20 13.53 -2.46
C TYR A 29 1.01 14.49 -2.65
N PRO A 30 0.82 15.14 -3.83
CA PRO A 30 -0.32 16.02 -4.05
C PRO A 30 -1.67 15.31 -3.90
N LEU A 31 -1.77 14.08 -4.42
CA LEU A 31 -2.97 13.26 -4.36
C LEU A 31 -3.28 12.90 -2.91
N VAL A 32 -2.30 12.40 -2.15
CA VAL A 32 -2.54 11.97 -0.77
C VAL A 32 -2.91 13.16 0.12
N VAL A 33 -2.24 14.30 -0.05
CA VAL A 33 -2.58 15.54 0.66
C VAL A 33 -4.00 15.99 0.33
N SER A 34 -4.41 15.91 -0.94
CA SER A 34 -5.79 16.23 -1.33
C SER A 34 -6.79 15.30 -0.61
N MET A 35 -6.53 14.00 -0.57
CA MET A 35 -7.39 13.01 0.13
C MET A 35 -7.52 13.27 1.64
N LEU A 36 -6.48 13.81 2.27
CA LEU A 36 -6.47 14.12 3.70
C LEU A 36 -7.13 15.47 4.02
N ASN A 37 -7.12 16.41 3.09
CA ASN A 37 -7.62 17.78 3.29
C ASN A 37 -9.05 18.01 2.80
N ILE A 38 -9.68 17.07 2.09
CA ILE A 38 -11.09 17.20 1.69
C ILE A 38 -11.97 17.35 2.94
N LYS A 39 -12.61 18.52 3.05
CA LYS A 39 -13.78 18.70 3.91
C LYS A 39 -14.94 17.95 3.27
N LYS A 40 -15.72 17.25 4.10
CA LYS A 40 -16.86 16.34 3.81
C LYS A 40 -17.90 16.80 2.77
N THR A 41 -17.78 17.97 2.16
CA THR A 41 -18.85 18.70 1.47
C THR A 41 -18.49 19.19 0.07
N GLU A 42 -17.27 19.00 -0.42
CA GLU A 42 -16.95 19.28 -1.83
C GLU A 42 -16.81 17.94 -2.55
N ASP A 43 -17.55 17.79 -3.66
CA ASP A 43 -17.68 16.59 -4.50
C ASP A 43 -16.32 16.03 -4.91
N TYR A 44 -15.65 15.32 -4.01
CA TYR A 44 -14.49 14.53 -4.35
C TYR A 44 -14.97 13.27 -5.05
N SER A 45 -15.25 13.40 -6.34
CA SER A 45 -15.53 12.25 -7.18
C SER A 45 -14.20 11.50 -7.39
N PHE A 46 -14.16 10.24 -6.99
CA PHE A 46 -13.02 9.32 -7.25
C PHE A 46 -12.74 9.12 -8.75
N GLN A 47 -13.47 9.79 -9.66
CA GLN A 47 -13.24 9.75 -11.10
C GLN A 47 -11.97 10.49 -11.52
N ASP A 48 -11.49 11.46 -10.73
CA ASP A 48 -10.29 12.26 -11.06
C ASP A 48 -8.98 11.65 -10.54
N SER A 49 -9.04 10.54 -9.79
CA SER A 49 -7.85 9.82 -9.35
C SER A 49 -7.41 8.80 -10.41
N TYR A 50 -6.31 9.10 -11.10
CA TYR A 50 -5.69 8.19 -12.09
C TYR A 50 -5.28 6.82 -11.52
N PHE A 51 -5.18 6.68 -10.20
CA PHE A 51 -4.72 5.44 -9.56
C PHE A 51 -5.84 4.56 -9.00
N VAL A 52 -6.96 5.13 -8.59
CA VAL A 52 -8.01 4.37 -7.90
C VAL A 52 -9.39 4.97 -8.19
N VAL A 53 -10.15 4.36 -9.09
CA VAL A 53 -11.60 4.57 -9.19
C VAL A 53 -12.27 3.69 -8.14
N TYR A 54 -12.49 4.20 -6.93
CA TYR A 54 -13.14 3.46 -5.85
C TYR A 54 -14.63 3.82 -5.74
N ARG A 55 -15.51 2.91 -6.18
CA ARG A 55 -16.97 2.96 -5.97
C ARG A 55 -17.40 1.90 -4.96
N GLY A 56 -16.85 1.96 -3.75
CA GLY A 56 -17.09 0.96 -2.71
C GLY A 56 -17.64 1.57 -1.42
N ILE A 57 -17.73 0.75 -0.37
CA ILE A 57 -18.34 1.11 0.93
C ILE A 57 -17.70 2.37 1.58
N LEU A 58 -16.43 2.64 1.25
CA LEU A 58 -15.65 3.77 1.74
C LEU A 58 -15.69 5.04 0.86
N GLU A 59 -16.56 5.11 -0.15
CA GLU A 59 -16.68 6.26 -1.08
C GLU A 59 -16.90 7.59 -0.35
N ASN A 60 -17.70 7.58 0.72
CA ASN A 60 -17.98 8.77 1.54
C ASN A 60 -16.86 9.11 2.55
N THR A 61 -15.76 8.36 2.56
CA THR A 61 -14.69 8.45 3.54
C THR A 61 -13.32 8.30 2.88
N PRO A 62 -12.84 9.32 2.14
CA PRO A 62 -11.59 9.25 1.38
C PRO A 62 -10.37 8.91 2.25
N LYS A 63 -10.36 9.34 3.51
CA LYS A 63 -9.30 9.01 4.49
C LYS A 63 -9.23 7.52 4.81
N LEU A 64 -10.38 6.87 4.99
CA LEU A 64 -10.43 5.43 5.26
C LEU A 64 -10.08 4.63 4.01
N ALA A 65 -10.52 5.08 2.83
CA ALA A 65 -10.12 4.49 1.55
C ALA A 65 -8.60 4.56 1.35
N ALA A 66 -7.98 5.73 1.61
CA ALA A 66 -6.53 5.90 1.53
C ALA A 66 -5.78 4.97 2.50
N LEU A 67 -6.21 4.90 3.77
CA LEU A 67 -5.62 3.99 4.75
C LEU A 67 -5.74 2.52 4.33
N PHE A 68 -6.91 2.12 3.82
CA PHE A 68 -7.14 0.77 3.33
C PHE A 68 -6.16 0.42 2.20
N TRP A 69 -5.99 1.32 1.22
CA TRP A 69 -5.08 1.10 0.10
C TRP A 69 -3.61 1.03 0.52
N ILE A 70 -3.18 1.86 1.48
CA ILE A 70 -1.84 1.77 2.07
C ILE A 70 -1.63 0.35 2.63
N VAL A 71 -2.55 -0.13 3.49
CA VAL A 71 -2.42 -1.48 4.09
C VAL A 71 -2.40 -2.59 3.03
N VAL A 72 -3.21 -2.48 1.97
CA VAL A 72 -3.24 -3.45 0.88
C VAL A 72 -1.91 -3.47 0.12
N VAL A 73 -1.37 -2.30 -0.24
CA VAL A 73 -0.08 -2.17 -0.94
C VAL A 73 1.04 -2.71 -0.06
N PHE A 74 1.07 -2.36 1.24
CA PHE A 74 2.01 -2.89 2.20
C PHE A 74 2.04 -4.43 2.18
N ALA A 75 0.87 -5.04 2.39
CA ALA A 75 0.73 -6.49 2.45
C ALA A 75 1.15 -7.15 1.14
N ALA A 76 0.76 -6.57 -0.01
CA ALA A 76 1.15 -7.05 -1.32
C ALA A 76 2.67 -7.06 -1.52
N ILE A 77 3.38 -6.01 -1.09
CA ILE A 77 4.84 -5.94 -1.19
C ILE A 77 5.50 -6.98 -0.28
N VAL A 78 5.05 -7.13 0.97
CA VAL A 78 5.58 -8.14 1.90
C VAL A 78 5.41 -9.56 1.33
N ILE A 79 4.22 -9.88 0.80
CA ILE A 79 3.93 -11.17 0.18
C ILE A 79 4.81 -11.38 -1.05
N THR A 80 4.89 -10.39 -1.94
CA THR A 80 5.70 -10.45 -3.16
C THR A 80 7.17 -10.67 -2.82
N TYR A 81 7.71 -9.95 -1.84
CA TYR A 81 9.08 -10.13 -1.36
C TYR A 81 9.30 -11.55 -0.84
N ALA A 82 8.40 -12.08 -0.01
CA ALA A 82 8.50 -13.43 0.53
C ALA A 82 8.47 -14.49 -0.58
N VAL A 83 7.60 -14.33 -1.58
CA VAL A 83 7.49 -15.23 -2.75
C VAL A 83 8.75 -15.17 -3.60
N LEU A 84 9.25 -13.98 -3.95
CA LEU A 84 10.48 -13.82 -4.74
C LEU A 84 11.69 -14.41 -4.02
N LYS A 85 11.81 -14.18 -2.72
CA LYS A 85 12.88 -14.77 -1.91
C LYS A 85 12.79 -16.29 -1.87
N TRP A 86 11.58 -16.85 -1.76
CA TRP A 86 11.36 -18.29 -1.82
C TRP A 86 11.72 -18.88 -3.19
N LEU A 87 11.34 -18.23 -4.28
CA LEU A 87 11.70 -18.63 -5.64
C LEU A 87 13.22 -18.59 -5.85
N TRP A 88 13.88 -17.55 -5.35
CA TRP A 88 15.34 -17.42 -5.44
C TRP A 88 16.07 -18.58 -4.75
N PHE A 89 15.62 -19.00 -3.57
CA PHE A 89 16.17 -20.18 -2.88
C PHE A 89 15.81 -21.53 -3.52
N LYS A 90 14.86 -21.56 -4.47
CA LYS A 90 14.51 -22.76 -5.24
C LYS A 90 15.29 -22.85 -6.55
N LEU A 91 15.74 -21.72 -7.08
CA LEU A 91 16.50 -21.60 -8.32
C LEU A 91 18.02 -21.72 -8.12
N ILE A 92 18.50 -21.55 -6.89
CA ILE A 92 19.88 -21.78 -6.44
C ILE A 92 19.92 -23.09 -5.65
#